data_AF-A0A852K279-F1
#
_entry.id   AF-A0A852K279-F1
#
_cell.length_a   1.000
_cell.length_b   1.000
_cell.length_c   1.000
_cell.angle_alpha   90.00
_cell.angle_beta   90.00
_cell.angle_gamma   90.00
#
_symmetry.space_group_name_H-M   'P 1'
#
loop_
_entity.id
_entity.type
_entity.pdbx_description
1 polymer ?
#
loop_
_entity_poly.entity_id
_entity_poly.type
_entity_poly.pdbx_seq_one_letter_code
_entity_poly.pdbx_strand_id
1 'polypeptide(L)'
;EQKEEEEARKVKSGIRQLRLFSAEECAKIEARIEDVVSRAEKGLYKEHTVDRAPLRNKYFFGEGYTYGSQLQRRGPGQERLYPRGEVDAIPEWVHDLVIRKLVEHRVIPEGFVNSAVINDYQPGGCIVSHVDPI
;
A
#
# COMPACT_ATOMS: atom_id res chain seq x y z
N GLU A 1 -31.72 -6.52 6.92
CA GLU A 1 -31.63 -6.56 8.39
C GLU A 1 -30.89 -7.80 8.90
N GLN A 2 -31.51 -8.94 9.22
CA GLN A 2 -30.80 -10.08 9.85
C GLN A 2 -29.59 -10.61 9.04
N LYS A 3 -29.70 -10.66 7.70
CA LYS A 3 -28.62 -11.09 6.81
C LYS A 3 -27.44 -10.10 6.79
N GLU A 4 -27.73 -8.80 6.77
CA GLU A 4 -26.70 -7.75 6.80
C GLU A 4 -25.96 -7.74 8.15
N GLU A 5 -26.67 -7.99 9.25
CA GLU A 5 -26.05 -8.15 10.56
C GLU A 5 -25.14 -9.37 10.65
N GLU A 6 -25.54 -10.48 10.02
CA GLU A 6 -24.70 -11.68 9.94
C GLU A 6 -23.44 -11.42 9.09
N GLU A 7 -23.57 -10.76 7.95
CA GLU A 7 -22.45 -10.36 7.09
C GLU A 7 -21.52 -9.39 7.81
N ALA A 8 -22.06 -8.37 8.49
CA ALA A 8 -21.28 -7.43 9.28
C ALA A 8 -20.51 -8.13 10.41
N ARG A 9 -21.08 -9.19 11.01
CA ARG A 9 -20.38 -10.00 12.03
C ARG A 9 -19.20 -10.75 11.43
N LYS A 10 -19.37 -11.35 10.23
CA LYS A 10 -18.30 -12.02 9.50
C LYS A 10 -17.18 -11.04 9.12
N VAL A 11 -17.52 -9.85 8.62
CA VAL A 11 -16.55 -8.80 8.32
C VAL A 11 -15.78 -8.38 9.58
N LYS A 12 -16.48 -8.07 10.68
CA LYS A 12 -15.85 -7.70 11.96
C LYS A 12 -14.92 -8.77 12.50
N SER A 13 -15.22 -10.05 12.27
CA SER A 13 -14.37 -11.16 12.72
C SER A 13 -13.00 -11.22 12.02
N GLY A 14 -12.90 -10.66 10.81
CA GLY A 14 -11.65 -10.58 10.05
C GLY A 14 -10.84 -9.30 10.29
N ILE A 15 -11.33 -8.37 11.12
CA ILE A 15 -10.69 -7.07 11.34
C ILE A 15 -10.04 -7.02 12.73
N ARG A 16 -8.76 -6.68 12.77
CA ARG A 16 -8.03 -6.34 14.00
C ARG A 16 -7.45 -4.94 13.87
N GLN A 17 -7.62 -4.11 14.90
CA GLN A 17 -7.15 -2.72 14.92
C GLN A 17 -6.34 -2.44 16.19
N LEU A 18 -5.20 -1.75 16.03
CA LEU A 18 -4.31 -1.34 17.10
C LEU A 18 -3.86 0.10 16.88
N ARG A 19 -3.66 0.87 17.94
CA ARG A 19 -3.00 2.19 17.89
C ARG A 19 -1.53 2.01 18.24
N LEU A 20 -0.71 1.77 17.21
CA LEU A 20 0.71 1.44 17.41
C LEU A 20 1.63 2.66 17.37
N PHE A 21 1.29 3.66 16.56
CA PHE A 21 2.15 4.83 16.33
C PHE A 21 1.63 6.02 17.14
N SER A 22 2.55 6.71 17.82
CA SER A 22 2.27 8.00 18.46
C SER A 22 2.20 9.11 17.41
N ALA A 23 1.66 10.28 17.79
CA ALA A 23 1.59 11.43 16.89
C ALA A 23 2.97 11.89 16.40
N GLU A 24 4.01 11.81 17.25
CA GLU A 24 5.37 12.17 16.87
C GLU A 24 5.97 11.17 15.86
N GLU A 25 5.68 9.88 16.02
CA GLU A 25 6.11 8.85 15.08
C GLU A 25 5.38 8.99 13.74
N CYS A 26 4.07 9.29 13.76
CA CYS A 26 3.32 9.60 12.55
C CYS A 26 3.93 10.79 11.82
N ALA A 27 4.21 11.90 12.50
CA ALA A 27 4.83 13.08 11.89
C ALA A 27 6.19 12.76 11.23
N LYS A 28 7.00 11.88 11.83
CA LYS A 28 8.27 11.41 11.25
C LYS A 28 8.04 10.57 10.00
N ILE A 29 7.04 9.69 10.00
CA ILE A 29 6.67 8.87 8.84
C ILE A 29 6.12 9.74 7.72
N GLU A 30 5.23 10.68 8.03
CA GLU A 30 4.64 11.65 7.10
C GLU A 30 5.73 12.46 6.38
N ALA A 31 6.74 12.96 7.11
CA ALA A 31 7.87 13.65 6.50
C ALA A 31 8.65 12.77 5.49
N ARG A 32 8.75 11.46 5.74
CA ARG A 32 9.35 10.51 4.77
C ARG A 32 8.46 10.25 3.57
N ILE A 33 7.15 10.32 3.72
CA ILE A 33 6.21 10.22 2.61
C ILE A 33 6.33 11.46 1.71
N GLU A 34 6.47 12.66 2.29
CA GLU A 34 6.73 13.90 1.51
C GLU A 34 8.04 13.80 0.70
N ASP A 35 9.10 13.21 1.28
CA ASP A 35 10.34 12.91 0.55
C ASP A 35 10.09 11.97 -0.65
N VAL A 36 9.21 10.96 -0.50
CA VAL A 36 8.81 10.06 -1.59
C VAL A 36 8.09 10.83 -2.69
N VAL A 37 7.12 11.67 -2.35
CA VAL A 37 6.38 12.50 -3.32
C VAL A 37 7.36 13.40 -4.09
N SER A 38 8.24 14.12 -3.38
CA SER A 38 9.22 15.03 -4.02
C SER A 38 10.18 14.29 -4.96
N ARG A 39 10.64 13.09 -4.59
CA ARG A 39 11.50 12.26 -5.45
C ARG A 39 10.76 11.77 -6.69
N ALA A 40 9.49 11.41 -6.55
CA ALA A 40 8.66 10.99 -7.67
C ALA A 40 8.42 12.13 -8.67
N GLU A 41 8.18 13.37 -8.19
CA GLU A 41 8.07 14.56 -9.04
C GLU A 41 9.35 14.86 -9.84
N LYS A 42 10.50 14.60 -9.22
CA LYS A 42 11.83 14.74 -9.86
C LYS A 42 12.19 13.58 -10.81
N GLY A 43 11.30 12.59 -10.98
CA GLY A 43 11.55 11.43 -11.85
C GLY A 43 12.66 10.51 -11.34
N LEU A 44 12.88 10.44 -10.02
CA LEU A 44 13.97 9.67 -9.42
C LEU A 44 13.62 8.21 -9.10
N TYR A 45 12.43 7.76 -9.48
CA TYR A 45 11.97 6.39 -9.31
C TYR A 45 11.79 5.72 -10.67
N LYS A 46 11.79 4.38 -10.66
CA LYS A 46 11.46 3.58 -11.83
C LYS A 46 10.03 3.85 -12.28
N GLU A 47 9.77 3.56 -13.56
CA GLU A 47 8.49 3.82 -14.20
C GLU A 47 7.33 3.18 -13.41
N HIS A 48 7.42 1.90 -13.10
CA HIS A 48 6.35 1.16 -12.42
C HIS A 48 6.27 1.38 -10.91
N THR A 49 7.21 2.14 -10.33
CA THR A 49 7.13 2.56 -8.92
C THR A 49 6.04 3.59 -8.72
N VAL A 50 5.73 4.44 -9.71
CA VAL A 50 4.81 5.57 -9.53
C VAL A 50 3.60 5.44 -10.46
N ASP A 51 2.43 5.20 -9.88
CA ASP A 51 1.15 5.31 -10.59
C ASP A 51 0.45 6.62 -10.22
N ARG A 52 0.12 7.43 -11.23
CA ARG A 52 -0.56 8.72 -11.03
C ARG A 52 -1.98 8.66 -11.54
N ALA A 53 -2.94 8.96 -10.66
CA ALA A 53 -4.34 9.18 -11.01
C ALA A 53 -4.79 10.56 -10.50
N PRO A 54 -5.88 11.16 -11.04
CA PRO A 54 -6.21 12.57 -10.81
C PRO A 54 -6.25 13.03 -9.36
N LEU A 55 -6.70 12.18 -8.42
CA LEU A 55 -6.82 12.50 -6.99
C LEU A 55 -6.14 11.46 -6.08
N ARG A 56 -5.35 10.56 -6.66
CA ARG A 56 -4.64 9.52 -5.90
C ARG A 56 -3.39 9.08 -6.63
N ASN A 57 -2.25 9.19 -5.96
CA ASN A 57 -1.01 8.58 -6.42
C ASN A 57 -0.74 7.28 -5.65
N LYS A 58 -0.11 6.31 -6.32
CA LYS A 58 0.40 5.10 -5.68
C LYS A 58 1.91 5.00 -5.89
N TYR A 59 2.61 4.58 -4.85
CA TYR A 59 4.04 4.32 -4.87
C TYR A 59 4.29 2.86 -4.48
N PHE A 60 4.73 2.03 -5.42
CA PHE A 60 4.99 0.60 -5.25
C PHE A 60 6.46 0.35 -4.95
N PHE A 61 6.75 -0.32 -3.84
CA PHE A 61 8.10 -0.73 -3.47
C PHE A 61 8.19 -2.22 -3.14
N GLY A 62 9.33 -2.82 -3.49
CA GLY A 62 9.58 -4.27 -3.38
C GLY A 62 8.94 -5.03 -4.54
N GLU A 63 7.62 -5.15 -4.52
CA GLU A 63 6.82 -5.78 -5.56
C GLU A 63 5.68 -4.85 -6.00
N GLY A 64 5.37 -4.86 -7.29
CA GLY A 64 4.22 -4.17 -7.88
C GLY A 64 3.48 -5.07 -8.86
N TYR A 65 2.24 -4.73 -9.18
CA TYR A 65 1.41 -5.51 -10.09
C TYR A 65 0.60 -4.63 -11.03
N THR A 66 0.25 -5.20 -12.18
CA THR A 66 -0.63 -4.58 -13.17
C THR A 66 -2.09 -4.61 -12.70
N TYR A 67 -2.82 -3.53 -12.97
CA TYR A 67 -4.27 -3.47 -12.73
C TYR A 67 -4.98 -2.56 -13.74
N GLY A 68 -6.31 -2.71 -13.84
CA GLY A 68 -7.15 -1.84 -14.66
C GLY A 68 -6.70 -1.77 -16.11
N SER A 69 -6.32 -0.57 -16.57
CA SER A 69 -5.86 -0.32 -17.94
C SER A 69 -4.50 -0.94 -18.27
N GLN A 70 -3.70 -1.32 -17.26
CA GLN A 70 -2.35 -1.89 -17.43
C GLN A 70 -2.38 -3.41 -17.74
N LEU A 71 -3.56 -4.05 -17.72
CA LEU A 71 -3.69 -5.48 -17.94
C LEU A 71 -3.46 -5.86 -19.40
N GLN A 72 -2.50 -6.77 -19.65
CA GLN A 72 -2.26 -7.34 -20.98
C GLN A 72 -3.46 -8.13 -21.52
N ARG A 73 -4.16 -8.84 -20.62
CA ARG A 73 -5.44 -9.50 -20.91
C ARG A 73 -6.54 -8.80 -20.12
N ARG A 74 -7.49 -8.20 -20.85
CA ARG A 74 -8.66 -7.57 -20.23
C ARG A 74 -9.56 -8.62 -19.59
N GLY A 75 -9.97 -8.36 -18.35
CA GLY A 75 -10.86 -9.21 -17.58
C GLY A 75 -10.64 -9.03 -16.08
N PRO A 76 -11.64 -9.28 -15.23
CA PRO A 76 -11.47 -9.23 -13.77
C PRO A 76 -10.50 -10.31 -13.30
N GLY A 77 -9.67 -10.02 -12.28
CA GLY A 77 -8.76 -11.00 -11.68
C GLY A 77 -7.55 -11.37 -12.55
N GLN A 78 -7.15 -10.51 -13.49
CA GLN A 78 -6.02 -10.76 -14.39
C GLN A 78 -4.74 -10.03 -13.98
N GLU A 79 -4.69 -9.49 -12.77
CA GLU A 79 -3.53 -8.83 -12.18
C GLU A 79 -2.31 -9.75 -12.22
N ARG A 80 -1.15 -9.18 -12.58
CA ARG A 80 0.14 -9.89 -12.61
C ARG A 80 1.21 -9.04 -11.98
N LEU A 81 2.08 -9.66 -11.19
CA LEU A 81 3.31 -9.05 -10.72
C LEU A 81 4.14 -8.58 -11.93
N TYR A 82 4.74 -7.41 -11.80
CA TYR A 82 5.82 -7.03 -12.70
C TYR A 82 7.02 -7.96 -12.50
N PRO A 83 7.88 -8.13 -13.51
CA PRO A 83 9.18 -8.78 -13.31
C PRO A 83 9.96 -8.18 -12.13
N ARG A 84 10.73 -9.02 -11.44
CA ARG A 84 11.51 -8.59 -10.28
C ARG A 84 12.47 -7.46 -10.67
N GLY A 85 12.41 -6.36 -9.93
CA GLY A 85 13.26 -5.18 -10.16
C GLY A 85 12.63 -4.11 -11.05
N GLU A 86 11.39 -4.28 -11.51
CA GLU A 86 10.65 -3.24 -12.24
C GLU A 86 10.15 -2.11 -11.34
N VAL A 87 10.03 -2.37 -10.04
CA VAL A 87 9.76 -1.34 -9.01
C VAL A 87 11.01 -1.11 -8.15
N ASP A 88 11.03 0.01 -7.44
CA ASP A 88 12.10 0.34 -6.49
C ASP A 88 12.04 -0.57 -5.27
N ALA A 89 13.18 -0.75 -4.60
CA ALA A 89 13.23 -1.51 -3.35
C ALA A 89 12.47 -0.78 -2.24
N ILE A 90 12.00 -1.52 -1.22
CA ILE A 90 11.41 -0.91 -0.02
C ILE A 90 12.43 0.05 0.62
N PRO A 91 12.10 1.34 0.79
CA PRO A 91 13.02 2.28 1.43
C PRO A 91 13.37 1.85 2.85
N GLU A 92 14.62 2.05 3.27
CA GLU A 92 15.09 1.66 4.62
C GLU A 92 14.21 2.24 5.73
N TRP A 93 13.73 3.48 5.58
CA TRP A 93 12.86 4.11 6.57
C TRP A 93 11.54 3.34 6.78
N VAL A 94 11.02 2.66 5.75
CA VAL A 94 9.80 1.83 5.89
C VAL A 94 10.10 0.60 6.74
N HIS A 95 11.27 -0.01 6.56
CA HIS A 95 11.74 -1.08 7.42
C HIS A 95 11.89 -0.62 8.87
N ASP A 96 12.60 0.50 9.08
CA ASP A 96 12.95 0.98 10.41
C ASP A 96 11.78 1.56 11.20
N LEU A 97 10.93 2.36 10.54
CA LEU A 97 9.89 3.13 11.21
C LEU A 97 8.54 2.40 11.23
N VAL A 98 8.27 1.50 10.29
CA VAL A 98 6.95 0.84 10.16
C VAL A 98 7.06 -0.67 10.38
N ILE A 99 7.77 -1.39 9.51
CA ILE A 99 7.79 -2.87 9.51
C ILE A 99 8.35 -3.39 10.84
N ARG A 100 9.48 -2.86 11.31
CA ARG A 100 10.08 -3.25 12.59
C ARG A 100 9.08 -3.12 13.74
N LYS A 101 8.33 -2.01 13.82
CA LYS A 101 7.34 -1.80 14.88
C LYS A 101 6.20 -2.81 14.81
N LEU A 102 5.76 -3.18 13.61
CA LEU A 102 4.74 -4.22 13.40
C LEU A 102 5.24 -5.60 13.86
N VAL A 103 6.49 -5.94 13.57
CA VAL A 103 7.12 -7.19 14.00
C VAL A 103 7.30 -7.24 15.52
N GLU A 104 7.83 -6.18 16.12
CA GLU A 104 8.02 -6.06 17.59
C GLU A 104 6.70 -6.24 18.35
N HIS A 105 5.59 -5.73 17.81
CA HIS A 105 4.26 -5.87 18.39
C HIS A 105 3.52 -7.15 17.95
N ARG A 106 4.20 -8.06 17.25
CA ARG A 106 3.67 -9.36 16.78
C ARG A 106 2.41 -9.23 15.91
N VAL A 107 2.32 -8.16 15.14
CA VAL A 107 1.25 -7.99 14.14
C VAL A 107 1.50 -8.94 12.97
N ILE A 108 2.76 -9.07 12.57
CA ILE A 108 3.26 -9.92 11.49
C ILE A 108 4.63 -10.51 11.86
N PRO A 109 5.03 -11.65 11.28
CA PRO A 109 6.36 -12.21 11.52
C PRO A 109 7.48 -11.44 10.79
N GLU A 110 8.69 -11.51 11.32
CA GLU A 110 9.91 -11.02 10.66
C GLU A 110 10.06 -11.64 9.26
N GLY A 111 10.48 -10.85 8.28
CA GLY A 111 10.66 -11.31 6.90
C GLY A 111 9.37 -11.53 6.09
N PHE A 112 8.19 -11.27 6.67
CA PHE A 112 6.91 -11.41 5.96
C PHE A 112 6.70 -10.36 4.85
N VAL A 113 7.11 -9.12 5.10
CA VAL A 113 6.85 -8.01 4.18
C VAL A 113 7.91 -7.97 3.08
N ASN A 114 7.47 -8.18 1.84
CA ASN A 114 8.27 -7.98 0.63
C ASN A 114 7.66 -6.95 -0.35
N SER A 115 6.47 -6.43 -0.05
CA SER A 115 5.82 -5.36 -0.80
C SER A 115 5.32 -4.28 0.16
N ALA A 116 5.58 -3.01 -0.17
CA ALA A 116 5.05 -1.86 0.53
C ALA A 116 4.49 -0.87 -0.50
N VAL A 117 3.21 -0.52 -0.36
CA VAL A 117 2.53 0.42 -1.26
C VAL A 117 2.04 1.62 -0.48
N ILE A 118 2.46 2.82 -0.88
CA ILE A 118 1.98 4.07 -0.31
C ILE A 118 0.90 4.61 -1.25
N ASN A 119 -0.31 4.82 -0.73
CA ASN A 119 -1.37 5.51 -1.46
C ASN A 119 -1.52 6.92 -0.86
N ASP A 120 -1.30 7.94 -1.69
CA ASP A 120 -1.44 9.34 -1.32
C ASP A 120 -2.71 9.91 -1.96
N TYR A 121 -3.62 10.44 -1.13
CA TYR A 121 -4.96 10.85 -1.51
C TYR A 121 -5.11 12.36 -1.35
N GLN A 122 -5.52 13.02 -2.43
CA GLN A 122 -5.94 14.42 -2.38
C GLN A 122 -7.38 14.52 -1.83
N PRO A 123 -7.81 15.71 -1.35
CA PRO A 123 -9.19 15.92 -0.93
C PRO A 123 -10.21 15.48 -2.01
N GLY A 124 -11.16 14.62 -1.63
CA GLY A 124 -12.14 14.02 -2.55
C GLY A 124 -11.65 12.77 -3.29
N GLY A 125 -10.39 12.38 -3.14
CA GLY A 125 -9.85 11.13 -3.65
C GLY A 125 -10.49 9.91 -2.99
N CYS A 126 -10.62 8.81 -3.75
CA CYS A 126 -11.25 7.59 -3.28
C CYS A 126 -10.59 6.34 -3.86
N ILE A 127 -11.01 5.18 -3.35
CA ILE A 127 -10.74 3.89 -3.96
C ILE A 127 -12.06 3.17 -4.22
N VAL A 128 -12.25 2.72 -5.45
CA VAL A 128 -13.43 1.94 -5.83
C VAL A 128 -13.39 0.59 -5.11
N SER A 129 -14.55 0.02 -4.83
CA SER A 129 -14.68 -1.31 -4.22
C SER A 129 -13.85 -2.34 -4.99
N HIS A 130 -13.02 -3.09 -4.27
CA HIS A 130 -12.16 -4.13 -4.79
C HIS A 130 -11.87 -5.17 -3.70
N VAL A 131 -11.35 -6.32 -4.13
CA VAL A 131 -10.68 -7.29 -3.28
C VAL A 131 -9.21 -7.25 -3.65
N ASP A 132 -8.31 -7.21 -2.66
CA ASP A 132 -6.88 -7.30 -2.93
C ASP A 132 -6.58 -8.60 -3.70
N PRO A 133 -5.79 -8.58 -4.78
CA PRO A 133 -5.48 -9.77 -5.56
C PRO A 133 -4.77 -10.85 -4.72
N ILE A 134 -5.17 -12.11 -4.91
CA ILE A 134 -4.67 -13.29 -4.17
C ILE A 134 -3.77 -14.13 -5.08
#